data_AF-A0A954YBC2-F1
#
_entry.id   AF-A0A954YBC2-F1
#
_cell.length_a   1.000
_cell.length_b   1.000
_cell.length_c   1.000
_cell.angle_alpha   90.00
_cell.angle_beta   90.00
_cell.angle_gamma   90.00
#
_symmetry.space_group_name_H-M   'P 1'
#
loop_
_entity.id
_entity.type
_entity.pdbx_description
1 polymer ?
#
loop_
_entity_poly.entity_id
_entity_poly.type
_entity_poly.pdbx_seq_one_letter_code
_entity_poly.pdbx_strand_id
1 'polypeptide(L)' 'MLRLWLLFVSVLIASFAVLGWIGVRIYQEMPPIVAKVVTTDGRTVIDEGDISAGQNVWQSLGGMEVGSVWG' A
#
# COMPACT_ATOMS: atom_id res chain seq x y z
N MET A 1 29.00 -27.63 11.32
CA MET A 1 27.63 -27.51 10.78
C MET A 1 26.73 -26.59 11.60
N LEU A 2 26.55 -26.79 12.91
CA LEU A 2 25.67 -25.95 13.76
C LEU A 2 25.95 -24.43 13.66
N ARG A 3 27.23 -24.02 13.58
CA ARG A 3 27.61 -22.60 13.43
C ARG A 3 27.04 -21.93 12.17
N LEU A 4 27.01 -22.65 11.04
CA LEU A 4 26.48 -22.11 9.78
C LEU A 4 24.96 -21.97 9.83
N TRP A 5 24.28 -22.95 10.44
CA TRP A 5 22.84 -22.91 10.67
C TRP A 5 22.43 -21.78 11.62
N LEU A 6 23.21 -21.52 12.67
CA LEU A 6 22.98 -20.38 13.55
C LEU A 6 23.11 -19.05 12.79
N LEU A 7 24.16 -18.88 11.99
CA LEU A 7 24.32 -17.67 11.15
C LEU A 7 23.17 -17.51 10.16
N PHE A 8 22.73 -18.59 9.51
CA PHE A 8 21.61 -18.58 8.58
C PHE A 8 20.31 -18.14 9.27
N VAL A 9 19.98 -18.72 10.42
CA VAL A 9 18.79 -18.35 11.20
C VAL A 9 18.89 -16.90 11.67
N SER A 10 20.06 -16.43 12.09
CA SER A 10 20.26 -15.02 12.47
C SER A 10 19.97 -14.06 11.31
N VAL A 11 20.46 -14.36 10.10
CA VAL A 11 20.18 -13.54 8.91
C VAL A 11 18.70 -13.53 8.57
N LEU A 12 18.03 -14.68 8.64
CA LEU A 12 16.58 -14.76 8.42
C LEU A 12 15.82 -13.90 9.42
N ILE A 13 16.06 -14.08 10.72
CA ILE A 13 15.36 -13.32 11.78
C ILE A 13 15.59 -11.83 11.60
N ALA A 14 16.84 -11.39 11.37
CA ALA A 14 17.15 -9.97 11.16
C ALA A 14 16.44 -9.39 9.93
N SER A 15 16.43 -10.12 8.82
CA SER A 15 15.78 -9.69 7.57
C SER A 15 14.27 -9.55 7.74
N PHE A 16 13.62 -10.56 8.34
CA PHE A 16 12.18 -10.51 8.59
C PHE A 16 11.80 -9.48 9.66
N ALA A 17 12.65 -9.23 10.66
CA ALA A 17 12.42 -8.18 11.64
C ALA A 17 12.41 -6.80 10.98
N VAL A 18 13.38 -6.51 10.10
CA VAL A 18 13.42 -5.25 9.34
C VAL A 18 12.22 -5.14 8.40
N LEU A 19 11.90 -6.22 7.66
CA LEU A 19 10.75 -6.24 6.75
C LEU A 19 9.43 -5.95 7.50
N GLY A 20 9.22 -6.61 8.64
CA GLY A 20 8.03 -6.41 9.48
C GLY A 20 7.95 -4.99 10.05
N TRP A 21 9.07 -4.45 10.53
CA TRP A 21 9.14 -3.09 11.04
C TRP A 21 8.76 -2.06 9.96
N ILE A 22 9.34 -2.19 8.76
CA ILE A 22 9.00 -1.31 7.63
C ILE A 22 7.54 -1.51 7.19
N GLY A 23 7.02 -2.74 7.17
CA GLY A 23 5.61 -3.01 6.86
C GLY A 23 4.64 -2.28 7.79
N VAL A 24 4.93 -2.25 9.10
CA VAL A 24 4.13 -1.48 10.08
C VAL A 24 4.20 0.02 9.80
N ARG A 25 5.39 0.53 9.46
CA ARG A 25 5.58 1.94 9.11
C ARG A 25 4.80 2.33 7.85
N ILE A 26 4.85 1.51 6.80
CA ILE A 26 4.06 1.72 5.58
C ILE A 26 2.57 1.76 5.92
N TYR A 27 2.08 0.85 6.77
CA TYR A 27 0.67 0.85 7.15
C TYR A 27 0.22 2.13 7.87
N GLN A 28 1.09 2.69 8.71
CA GLN A 28 0.81 3.90 9.46
C GLN A 28 0.97 5.18 8.64
N GLU A 29 1.89 5.18 7.67
CA GLU A 29 2.29 6.37 6.92
C GLU A 29 1.75 6.42 5.49
N MET A 30 1.06 5.37 5.02
CA MET A 30 0.42 5.41 3.71
C MET A 30 -0.58 6.58 3.62
N PRO A 31 -0.68 7.25 2.46
CA PRO A 31 -1.68 8.31 2.27
C PRO A 31 -3.10 7.77 2.57
N PRO A 32 -3.86 8.41 3.48
CA PRO A 32 -5.21 7.96 3.77
C PRO A 32 -6.13 8.21 2.58
N ILE A 33 -6.98 7.24 2.25
CA ILE A 33 -8.06 7.44 1.29
C ILE A 33 -9.14 8.27 1.97
N VAL A 34 -9.37 9.48 1.45
CA VAL A 34 -10.36 10.40 2.00
C VAL A 34 -11.77 9.91 1.74
N ALA A 35 -12.68 10.14 2.71
CA ALA A 35 -14.07 9.74 2.58
C ALA A 35 -14.81 10.59 1.55
N LYS A 36 -14.59 11.91 1.50
CA LYS A 36 -15.23 12.81 0.52
C LYS A 36 -14.29 13.93 0.12
N VAL A 37 -14.45 14.42 -1.10
CA VAL A 37 -13.82 15.66 -1.58
C VAL A 37 -14.91 16.67 -1.84
N VAL A 38 -14.83 17.82 -1.18
CA VAL A 38 -15.82 18.90 -1.28
C VAL A 38 -15.15 20.19 -1.74
N THR A 39 -15.91 20.97 -2.50
CA THR A 39 -15.56 22.35 -2.84
C THR A 39 -15.67 23.27 -1.62
N THR A 40 -15.10 24.47 -1.70
CA THR A 40 -15.17 25.47 -0.63
C THR A 40 -16.58 25.98 -0.35
N ASP A 41 -17.46 25.92 -1.35
CA ASP A 41 -18.90 26.23 -1.26
C ASP A 41 -19.75 25.04 -0.80
N GLY A 42 -19.14 23.89 -0.47
CA GLY A 42 -19.81 22.75 0.15
C GLY A 42 -20.42 21.73 -0.81
N ARG A 43 -20.23 21.90 -2.13
CA ARG A 43 -20.62 20.90 -3.13
C ARG A 43 -19.65 19.73 -3.12
N THR A 44 -20.17 18.51 -3.01
CA THR A 44 -19.39 17.26 -3.16
C THR A 44 -18.91 17.06 -4.59
N VAL A 45 -17.62 16.73 -4.74
CA VAL A 45 -16.95 16.42 -6.02
C VAL A 45 -16.68 14.93 -6.14
N ILE A 46 -16.23 14.31 -5.05
CA ILE A 46 -16.00 12.87 -4.95
C ILE A 46 -16.70 12.41 -3.67
N ASP A 47 -17.62 11.47 -3.78
CA ASP A 47 -18.35 10.94 -2.63
C ASP A 47 -17.66 9.71 -2.02
N GLU A 48 -18.21 9.22 -0.93
CA GLU A 48 -17.70 8.07 -0.20
C GLU A 48 -17.70 6.81 -1.06
N GLY A 49 -16.55 6.15 -1.14
CA GLY A 49 -16.36 4.92 -1.90
C GLY A 49 -16.08 5.12 -3.39
N ASP A 50 -16.27 6.32 -3.95
CA ASP A 50 -16.02 6.59 -5.38
C ASP A 50 -14.56 6.34 -5.77
N ILE A 51 -13.60 6.67 -4.89
CA ILE A 51 -12.17 6.42 -5.11
C ILE A 51 -11.90 4.92 -5.25
N SER A 52 -12.44 4.11 -4.33
CA SER A 52 -12.28 2.65 -4.34
C SER A 52 -13.00 2.02 -5.54
N ALA A 53 -14.17 2.54 -5.91
CA ALA A 53 -14.90 2.09 -7.09
C ALA A 53 -14.11 2.40 -8.38
N GLY A 54 -13.54 3.60 -8.50
CA GLY A 54 -12.66 3.97 -9.61
C GLY A 54 -11.41 3.09 -9.70
N GLN A 55 -10.81 2.74 -8.56
CA GLN A 55 -9.70 1.78 -8.52
C GLN A 55 -10.11 0.40 -9.06
N ASN A 56 -11.29 -0.11 -8.69
CA ASN A 56 -11.81 -1.38 -9.21
C ASN A 56 -12.06 -1.33 -10.73
N VAL A 57 -12.55 -0.19 -11.24
CA VAL A 57 -12.71 0.03 -12.69
C VAL A 57 -11.35 0.05 -13.39
N TRP A 58 -10.34 0.74 -12.84
CA TRP A 58 -9.00 0.74 -13.41
C TRP A 58 -8.40 -0.68 -13.45
N GLN A 59 -8.56 -1.46 -12.38
CA GLN A 59 -8.12 -2.85 -12.34
C GLN A 59 -8.83 -3.73 -13.38
N SER A 60 -10.15 -3.53 -13.59
CA SER A 60 -10.90 -4.33 -14.56
C SER A 60 -10.58 -3.98 -16.02
N LEU A 61 -10.09 -2.77 -16.29
CA LEU A 61 -9.65 -2.34 -17.61
C LEU A 61 -8.23 -2.82 -17.97
N GLY A 62 -7.55 -3.54 -17.07
CA GLY A 62 -6.21 -4.09 -17.28
C GLY A 62 -5.15 -3.53 -16.33
N GLY A 63 -5.47 -2.51 -15.53
CA GLY A 63 -4.61 -2.02 -14.47
C GLY A 63 -3.20 -1.63 -14.95
N MET A 64 -2.18 -2.26 -14.37
CA MET A 64 -0.77 -2.01 -14.71
C MET A 64 -0.35 -2.54 -16.09
N GLU A 65 -1.14 -3.40 -16.74
CA GLU A 65 -0.83 -3.89 -18.10
C GLU A 65 -1.09 -2.83 -19.18
N VAL A 66 -1.96 -1.85 -18.88
CA VAL A 66 -2.30 -0.76 -19.80
C VAL A 66 -1.34 0.42 -19.64
N GLY A 67 -0.71 0.57 -18.47
CA GLY A 67 0.22 1.64 -18.15
C GLY A 67 0.59 1.68 -16.65
N SER A 68 1.34 2.69 -16.23
CA SER A 68 1.90 2.80 -14.88
C SER A 68 1.13 3.77 -13.97
N VAL A 69 1.00 3.46 -12.69
CA VAL A 69 0.57 4.39 -11.62
C VAL A 69 1.58 4.27 -10.47
N TRP A 70 2.28 5.37 -10.19
CA TRP A 70 3.42 5.41 -9.24
C TRP A 70 4.60 4.49 -9.58
N GLY A 71 4.81 4.25 -10.89
CA GLY A 71 5.87 3.39 -11.43
C GLY A 71 5.30 2.07 -11.92
#